data_AF-A0A660XLM1-F1
#
_entry.id   AF-A0A660XLM1-F1
#
_cell.length_a   1.000
_cell.length_b   1.000
_cell.length_c   1.000
_cell.angle_alpha   90.00
_cell.angle_beta   90.00
_cell.angle_gamma   90.00
#
_symmetry.space_group_name_H-M   'P 1'
#
loop_
_entity.id
_entity.type
_entity.pdbx_description
1 polymer ?
#
loop_
_entity_poly.entity_id
_entity_poly.type
_entity_poly.pdbx_seq_one_letter_code
_entity_poly.pdbx_strand_id
1 'polypeptide(L)' 'MIEIKKNALVELTIESIAFGAKGIARINDFVIFVRDALPGQKVKALIIKKKAAFAEAIIREIIEESPD' A
#
# COMPACT_ATOMS: atom_id res chain seq x y z
N MET A 1 12.75 6.17 10.32
CA MET A 1 12.61 6.49 8.88
C MET A 1 12.04 5.25 8.21
N ILE A 2 10.89 5.34 7.54
CA ILE A 2 10.32 4.21 6.80
C ILE A 2 11.02 4.13 5.45
N GLU A 3 11.91 3.15 5.30
CA GLU A 3 12.68 2.98 4.07
C GLU A 3 11.91 2.08 3.10
N ILE A 4 11.43 2.65 2.00
CA ILE A 4 10.74 1.87 0.96
C ILE A 4 11.82 1.14 0.14
N LYS A 5 12.01 -0.15 0.46
CA LYS A 5 12.87 -1.08 -0.28
C LYS A 5 12.08 -2.31 -0.71
N LYS A 6 12.55 -2.98 -1.76
CA LYS A 6 12.00 -4.29 -2.16
C LYS A 6 12.09 -5.25 -0.97
N ASN A 7 11.03 -6.03 -0.76
CA ASN A 7 10.87 -6.97 0.34
C ASN A 7 10.75 -6.32 1.73
N ALA A 8 10.52 -5.00 1.81
CA ALA A 8 10.13 -4.37 3.07
C ALA A 8 8.64 -4.56 3.34
N LEU A 9 8.33 -4.83 4.60
CA LEU A 9 6.98 -4.70 5.13
C LEU A 9 6.78 -3.26 5.61
N VAL A 10 5.74 -2.62 5.11
CA VAL A 10 5.36 -1.27 5.48
C VAL A 10 3.88 -1.25 5.85
N GLU A 11 3.54 -0.48 6.87
CA GLU A 11 2.15 -0.20 7.21
C GLU A 11 1.64 0.91 6.32
N LEU A 12 0.56 0.63 5.61
CA LEU A 12 -0.07 1.52 4.65
C LEU A 12 -1.53 1.70 5.01
N THR A 13 -1.97 2.94 5.00
CA THR A 13 -3.39 3.29 5.02
C THR A 13 -3.79 3.55 3.58
N ILE A 14 -4.81 2.84 3.12
CA ILE A 14 -5.31 2.98 1.76
C ILE A 14 -6.19 4.21 1.71
N GLU A 15 -5.78 5.22 0.97
CA GLU A 15 -6.53 6.49 0.84
C GLU A 15 -7.67 6.36 -0.18
N SER A 16 -7.46 5.59 -1.25
CA SER A 16 -8.41 5.46 -2.37
C SER A 16 -8.13 4.21 -3.18
N ILE A 17 -9.02 3.86 -4.11
CA ILE A 17 -8.80 2.81 -5.10
C ILE A 17 -8.55 3.43 -6.48
N ALA A 18 -7.51 2.95 -7.16
CA ALA A 18 -7.24 3.18 -8.57
C ALA A 18 -7.98 2.16 -9.46
N PHE A 19 -8.06 2.48 -10.76
CA PHE A 19 -8.56 1.55 -11.78
C PHE A 19 -7.91 0.15 -11.68
N GLY A 20 -8.74 -0.88 -11.73
CA GLY A 20 -8.31 -2.28 -11.63
C GLY A 20 -8.13 -2.81 -10.20
N ALA A 21 -8.94 -2.33 -9.25
CA ALA A 21 -8.98 -2.81 -7.86
C ALA A 21 -7.62 -2.73 -7.12
N LYS A 22 -6.86 -1.66 -7.39
CA LYS A 22 -5.60 -1.39 -6.70
C LYS A 22 -5.81 -0.27 -5.70
N GLY A 23 -5.60 -0.54 -4.42
CA GLY A 23 -5.52 0.49 -3.40
C GLY A 23 -4.33 1.41 -3.65
N ILE A 24 -4.52 2.69 -3.34
CA ILE A 24 -3.52 3.74 -3.39
C ILE A 24 -3.21 4.10 -1.95
N ALA A 25 -1.93 4.02 -1.59
CA ALA A 25 -1.40 4.55 -0.35
C ALA A 25 -0.26 5.51 -0.65
N ARG A 26 -0.05 6.50 0.21
CA ARG A 26 1.03 7.48 0.04
C ARG A 26 1.88 7.58 1.30
N ILE A 27 3.20 7.56 1.12
CA ILE A 27 4.18 7.76 2.18
C ILE A 27 5.15 8.84 1.73
N ASN A 28 5.24 9.96 2.46
CA ASN A 28 6.21 11.03 2.18
C ASN A 28 6.22 11.43 0.68
N ASP A 29 5.04 11.74 0.13
CA ASP A 29 4.77 12.04 -1.28
C ASP A 29 4.94 10.88 -2.27
N PHE A 30 5.46 9.73 -1.83
CA PHE A 30 5.67 8.56 -2.68
C PHE A 30 4.41 7.68 -2.78
N VAL A 31 3.98 7.38 -4.00
CA VAL A 31 2.76 6.59 -4.27
C VAL A 31 3.06 5.10 -4.25
N ILE A 32 2.21 4.34 -3.57
CA ILE A 32 2.33 2.90 -3.40
C ILE A 32 1.01 2.26 -3.80
N PHE A 33 1.06 1.41 -4.82
CA PHE A 33 -0.08 0.65 -5.30
C PHE A 33 -0.15 -0.67 -4.54
N VAL A 34 -1.22 -0.88 -3.79
CA VAL A 34 -1.47 -2.10 -3.02
C VAL A 34 -2.54 -2.92 -3.74
N ARG A 35 -2.23 -4.17 -4.09
CA ARG A 35 -3.23 -5.06 -4.70
C ARG A 35 -4.26 -5.49 -3.67
N ASP A 36 -5.52 -5.57 -4.09
CA ASP A 36 -6.62 -6.13 -3.30
C ASP A 36 -6.97 -5.32 -2.03
N ALA A 37 -6.64 -4.02 -2.03
CA ALA A 37 -6.81 -3.17 -0.86
C ALA A 37 -8.00 -2.23 -1.01
N LEU A 38 -8.78 -2.10 0.07
CA LEU A 38 -9.98 -1.28 0.15
C LEU A 38 -9.67 0.11 0.72
N PRO A 39 -10.36 1.18 0.26
CA PRO A 39 -10.14 2.52 0.79
C PRO A 39 -10.57 2.58 2.25
N GLY A 40 -9.82 3.27 3.09
CA GLY A 40 -10.05 3.31 4.55
C GLY A 40 -9.43 2.14 5.31
N GLN A 41 -8.97 1.09 4.63
CA GLN A 41 -8.31 -0.04 5.27
C GLN A 41 -6.88 0.29 5.69
N LYS A 42 -6.44 -0.23 6.84
CA LYS A 42 -5.03 -0.21 7.25
C LYS A 42 -4.43 -1.60 7.09
N VAL A 43 -3.39 -1.69 6.27
CA VAL A 43 -2.77 -2.97 5.93
C VAL A 43 -1.27 -2.93 6.10
N LYS A 44 -0.70 -4.07 6.47
CA LYS A 44 0.73 -4.34 6.34
C LYS A 44 0.97 -4.86 4.94
N ALA A 45 1.61 -4.05 4.12
CA ALA A 45 1.91 -4.39 2.74
C ALA A 45 3.39 -4.71 2.54
N LEU A 46 3.67 -5.75 1.75
CA LEU A 46 5.01 -6.11 1.32
C LEU A 46 5.32 -5.44 -0.01
N ILE A 47 6.38 -4.62 -0.07
CA ILE A 47 6.86 -4.01 -1.30
C ILE A 47 7.46 -5.10 -2.20
N ILE A 48 6.74 -5.47 -3.26
CA ILE A 48 7.21 -6.46 -4.24
C ILE A 48 8.09 -5.82 -5.33
N LYS A 49 7.84 -4.55 -5.63
CA LYS A 49 8.54 -3.81 -6.68
C LYS A 49 8.63 -2.34 -6.32
N LYS A 50 9.83 -1.77 -6.46
CA LYS A 50 10.06 -0.33 -6.35
C LYS A 50 10.43 0.21 -7.72
N LYS A 51 9.74 1.26 -8.18
CA LYS A 51 10.12 2.07 -9.33
C LYS A 51 10.54 3.47 -8.87
N ALA A 52 11.02 4.29 -9.81
CA ALA A 52 11.42 5.67 -9.53
C ALA A 52 10.25 6.56 -9.07
N ALA A 53 9.05 6.37 -9.66
CA ALA A 53 7.88 7.20 -9.37
C ALA A 53 6.87 6.58 -8.39
N PHE A 54 6.89 5.26 -8.22
CA PHE A 54 5.94 4.55 -7.35
C PHE A 54 6.47 3.17 -6.93
N ALA A 55 5.83 2.56 -5.93
CA ALA A 55 6.04 1.15 -5.60
C ALA A 55 4.77 0.33 -5.80
N GLU A 56 4.95 -0.97 -6.02
CA GLU A 56 3.88 -1.95 -5.97
C GLU A 56 4.07 -2.81 -4.72
N ALA A 57 2.97 -3.03 -4.01
CA ALA A 57 2.90 -3.80 -2.79
C ALA A 57 1.72 -4.78 -2.83
N ILE A 58 1.81 -5.82 -2.02
CA ILE A 58 0.73 -6.79 -1.79
C ILE A 58 0.38 -6.80 -0.31
N ILE A 59 -0.90 -6.99 0.01
CA ILE A 59 -1.34 -7.14 1.40
C ILE A 59 -0.71 -8.40 1.97
N ARG A 60 -0.04 -8.26 3.11
CA ARG A 60 0.45 -9.38 3.90
C ARG A 60 -0.45 -9.65 5.10
N GLU A 61 -0.97 -8.58 5.71
CA GLU A 61 -1.81 -8.64 6.90
C GLU A 61 -2.74 -7.42 6.89
N ILE A 62 -4.01 -7.61 7.21
CA ILE A 62 -4.97 -6.52 7.41
C ILE A 62 -4.91 -6.18 8.90
N ILE A 63 -4.53 -4.94 9.21
CA ILE A 63 -4.39 -4.46 10.60
C ILE A 63 -5.72 -3.88 11.08
N GLU A 64 -6.38 -3.14 10.20
CA GLU A 64 -7.68 -2.54 10.45
C GLU A 64 -8.53 -2.73 9.20
N GLU A 65 -9.70 -3.33 9.38
CA GLU A 65 -10.68 -3.54 8.33
C GLU A 65 -11.28 -2.20 7.92
N SER A 66 -11.78 -2.09 6.68
CA SER A 66 -12.49 -0.87 6.30
C SER A 66 -13.75 -0.77 7.16
N PRO A 67 -14.05 0.40 7.77
CA PRO A 67 -15.39 0.63 8.29
C PRO A 67 -16.35 0.62 7.09
N ASP A 68 -17.29 -0.32 7.07
CA ASP A 68 -18.45 -0.29 6.17
C ASP A 68 -19.26 1.01 6.37
#